data_AF-A0A937IIA1-F1
#
_entry.id   AF-A0A937IIA1-F1
#
_cell.length_a   1.000
_cell.length_b   1.000
_cell.length_c   1.000
_cell.angle_alpha   90.00
_cell.angle_beta   90.00
_cell.angle_gamma   90.00
#
_symmetry.space_group_name_H-M   'P 1'
#
loop_
_entity.id
_entity.type
_entity.pdbx_description
1 polymer ?
#
loop_
_entity_poly.entity_id
_entity_poly.type
_entity_poly.pdbx_seq_one_letter_code
_entity_poly.pdbx_strand_id
1 'polypeptide(L)'
;AVKPLGPIAYIIKARVTLLRDLGGALSPFNAFLILQGLETLSLRMKSHCDNASKVANFLQKHKSIKKVIYPELQSGNSKASADKHLHGGYGGLVGFELSGGLQAGKNFIDALELFYHVANIGDSRSLAIHPATTTHSQLSAEEQFKTGVSEDYVRLSIGIEHIDDILADLTKALDKSEIS
;
A
#
# COMPACT_ATOMS: atom_id res chain seq x y z
N ALA A 1 -34.28 5.71 27.75
CA ALA A 1 -34.33 6.43 26.46
C ALA A 1 -33.57 5.72 25.31
N VAL A 2 -32.59 4.82 25.55
CA VAL A 2 -31.78 4.21 24.48
C VAL A 2 -32.29 2.83 24.00
N LYS A 3 -33.07 2.11 24.82
CA LYS A 3 -33.72 0.83 24.45
C LYS A 3 -34.60 0.86 23.18
N PRO A 4 -35.32 1.95 22.84
CA PRO A 4 -36.15 2.02 21.62
C PRO A 4 -35.37 2.25 20.32
N LEU A 5 -34.09 2.62 20.37
CA LEU A 5 -33.31 3.04 19.20
C LEU A 5 -32.44 1.93 18.59
N GLY A 6 -32.37 0.72 19.16
CA GLY A 6 -31.62 -0.40 18.56
C GLY A 6 -30.12 -0.12 18.31
N PRO A 7 -29.45 -0.83 17.37
CA PRO A 7 -28.00 -0.72 17.12
C PRO A 7 -27.57 0.60 16.44
N ILE A 8 -28.50 1.53 16.16
CA ILE A 8 -28.20 2.77 15.44
C ILE A 8 -27.90 3.97 16.36
N ALA A 9 -28.00 3.80 17.67
CA ALA A 9 -27.74 4.88 18.64
C ALA A 9 -26.35 5.52 18.45
N TYR A 10 -25.33 4.70 18.13
CA TYR A 10 -23.96 5.18 17.91
C TYR A 10 -23.85 6.06 16.66
N ILE A 11 -24.36 5.61 15.50
CA ILE A 11 -24.25 6.37 14.24
C ILE A 11 -25.05 7.67 14.28
N ILE A 12 -26.19 7.68 14.99
CA ILE A 12 -26.96 8.91 15.23
C ILE A 12 -26.11 9.88 16.06
N LYS A 13 -25.53 9.45 17.18
CA LYS A 13 -24.69 10.30 18.04
C LYS A 13 -23.49 10.85 17.27
N ALA A 14 -22.83 10.02 16.46
CA ALA A 14 -21.72 10.43 15.61
C ALA A 14 -22.14 11.54 14.62
N ARG A 15 -23.34 11.44 14.02
CA ARG A 15 -23.84 12.43 13.07
C ARG A 15 -24.35 13.73 13.72
N VAL A 16 -25.18 13.62 14.76
CA VAL A 16 -25.91 14.78 15.30
C VAL A 16 -25.16 15.51 16.42
N THR A 17 -24.12 14.90 16.98
CA THR A 17 -23.24 15.55 17.95
C THR A 17 -21.85 15.70 17.35
N LEU A 18 -21.09 14.62 17.13
CA LEU A 18 -19.68 14.75 16.76
C LEU A 18 -19.48 15.49 15.43
N LEU A 19 -20.16 15.05 14.37
CA LEU A 19 -20.04 15.68 13.05
C LEU A 19 -20.54 17.13 13.04
N ARG A 20 -21.63 17.42 13.75
CA ARG A 20 -22.21 18.77 13.85
C ARG A 20 -21.28 19.71 14.62
N ASP A 21 -20.75 19.25 15.74
CA ASP A 21 -19.99 20.09 16.66
C ASP A 21 -18.52 20.24 16.21
N LEU A 22 -17.95 19.25 15.52
CA LEU A 22 -16.57 19.28 14.97
C LEU A 22 -16.49 19.71 13.50
N GLY A 23 -17.60 19.67 12.75
CA GLY A 23 -17.70 20.23 11.40
C GLY A 23 -17.06 19.42 10.26
N GLY A 24 -16.67 18.16 10.47
CA GLY A 24 -16.01 17.31 9.46
C GLY A 24 -16.92 16.77 8.34
N ALA A 25 -17.85 17.57 7.81
CA ALA A 25 -18.81 17.14 6.79
C ALA A 25 -18.17 16.99 5.40
N LEU A 26 -18.51 15.91 4.69
CA LEU A 26 -18.04 15.65 3.33
C LEU A 26 -18.73 16.60 2.32
N SER A 27 -17.93 17.20 1.43
CA SER A 27 -18.44 17.99 0.30
C SER A 27 -19.33 17.14 -0.62
N PRO A 28 -20.49 17.66 -1.10
CA PRO A 28 -21.33 16.96 -2.06
C PRO A 28 -20.59 16.57 -3.35
N PHE A 29 -19.66 17.41 -3.81
CA PHE A 29 -18.86 17.12 -4.99
C PHE A 29 -17.91 15.95 -4.76
N ASN A 30 -17.23 15.90 -3.60
CA ASN A 30 -16.38 14.76 -3.25
C ASN A 30 -17.20 13.48 -3.08
N ALA A 31 -18.41 13.56 -2.51
CA ALA A 31 -19.32 12.43 -2.41
C ALA A 31 -19.69 11.88 -3.81
N PHE A 32 -19.99 12.77 -4.77
CA PHE A 32 -20.24 12.37 -6.15
C PHE A 32 -19.04 11.66 -6.78
N LEU A 33 -17.82 12.21 -6.64
CA LEU A 33 -16.62 11.57 -7.18
C LEU A 33 -16.33 10.19 -6.54
N ILE A 34 -16.57 10.04 -5.23
CA ILE A 34 -16.44 8.75 -4.55
C ILE A 34 -17.45 7.74 -5.11
N LEU A 35 -18.70 8.15 -5.33
CA LEU A 35 -19.72 7.28 -5.94
C LEU A 35 -19.30 6.81 -7.33
N GLN A 36 -18.76 7.71 -8.17
CA GLN A 36 -18.22 7.33 -9.49
C GLN A 36 -17.07 6.32 -9.37
N GLY A 37 -16.19 6.48 -8.37
CA GLY A 37 -15.14 5.50 -8.09
C GLY A 37 -15.69 4.14 -7.64
N LEU A 38 -16.75 4.12 -6.83
CA LEU A 38 -17.34 2.89 -6.28
C LEU A 38 -17.93 1.97 -7.36
N GLU A 39 -18.45 2.53 -8.45
CA GLU A 39 -19.01 1.76 -9.58
C GLU A 39 -18.01 0.75 -10.17
N THR A 40 -16.72 1.07 -10.13
CA THR A 40 -15.64 0.23 -10.68
C THR A 40 -14.80 -0.48 -9.61
N LEU A 41 -15.21 -0.41 -8.33
CA LEU A 41 -14.41 -0.91 -7.20
C LEU A 41 -14.01 -2.38 -7.36
N SER A 42 -14.96 -3.25 -7.71
CA SER A 42 -14.69 -4.69 -7.84
C SER A 42 -13.72 -5.00 -8.98
N LEU A 43 -13.84 -4.29 -10.10
CA LEU A 43 -12.96 -4.44 -11.27
C LEU A 43 -11.53 -3.99 -10.94
N ARG A 44 -11.40 -2.82 -10.28
CA ARG A 44 -10.10 -2.29 -9.88
C ARG A 44 -9.44 -3.18 -8.83
N MET A 45 -10.17 -3.60 -7.80
CA MET A 45 -9.63 -4.45 -6.74
C MET A 45 -9.14 -5.79 -7.28
N LYS A 46 -9.85 -6.39 -8.24
CA LYS A 46 -9.37 -7.60 -8.92
C LYS A 46 -8.02 -7.36 -9.61
N SER A 47 -7.91 -6.31 -10.41
CA SER A 47 -6.68 -5.97 -11.11
C SER A 47 -5.53 -5.66 -10.13
N HIS A 48 -5.77 -4.87 -9.08
CA HIS A 48 -4.80 -4.60 -8.02
C HIS A 48 -4.28 -5.87 -7.35
N CYS A 49 -5.19 -6.78 -6.97
CA CYS A 49 -4.82 -8.05 -6.34
C CYS A 49 -4.02 -8.94 -7.29
N ASP A 50 -4.48 -9.10 -8.54
CA ASP A 50 -3.84 -9.95 -9.53
C ASP A 50 -2.42 -9.44 -9.87
N ASN A 51 -2.26 -8.13 -10.05
CA ASN A 51 -0.97 -7.51 -10.30
C ASN A 51 -0.05 -7.60 -9.08
N ALA A 52 -0.55 -7.30 -7.88
CA ALA A 52 0.26 -7.35 -6.65
C ALA A 52 0.77 -8.76 -6.34
N SER A 53 -0.04 -9.80 -6.56
CA SER A 53 0.40 -11.19 -6.42
C SER A 53 1.57 -11.50 -7.38
N LYS A 54 1.45 -11.11 -8.66
CA LYS A 54 2.52 -11.31 -9.66
C LYS A 54 3.79 -10.53 -9.30
N VAL A 55 3.65 -9.28 -8.87
CA VAL A 55 4.78 -8.45 -8.42
C VAL A 55 5.46 -9.06 -7.20
N ALA A 56 4.71 -9.48 -6.18
CA ALA A 56 5.27 -10.10 -4.98
C ALA A 56 6.06 -11.38 -5.32
N ASN A 57 5.50 -12.24 -6.18
CA ASN A 57 6.16 -13.46 -6.65
C ASN A 57 7.40 -13.18 -7.52
N PHE A 58 7.38 -12.11 -8.32
CA PHE A 58 8.54 -11.64 -9.09
C PHE A 58 9.67 -11.18 -8.15
N LEU A 59 9.35 -10.30 -7.21
CA LEU A 59 10.32 -9.76 -6.24
C LEU A 59 10.93 -10.85 -5.37
N GLN A 60 10.15 -11.85 -4.94
CA GLN A 60 10.64 -12.95 -4.09
C GLN A 60 11.77 -13.74 -4.75
N LYS A 61 11.80 -13.79 -6.09
CA LYS A 61 12.81 -14.53 -6.86
C LYS A 61 14.03 -13.69 -7.21
N HIS A 62 14.01 -12.38 -6.93
CA HIS A 62 15.07 -11.48 -7.35
C HIS A 62 16.21 -11.46 -6.33
N LYS A 63 17.46 -11.60 -6.80
CA LYS A 63 18.68 -11.74 -5.98
C LYS A 63 18.94 -10.56 -5.01
N SER A 64 18.46 -9.36 -5.36
CA SER A 64 18.65 -8.15 -4.57
C SER A 64 17.57 -7.87 -3.54
N ILE A 65 16.61 -8.79 -3.40
CA ILE A 65 15.54 -8.71 -2.42
C ILE A 65 15.84 -9.66 -1.27
N LYS A 66 15.96 -9.11 -0.05
CA LYS A 66 16.13 -9.90 1.18
C LYS A 66 14.83 -10.59 1.57
N LYS A 67 13.73 -9.86 1.44
CA LYS A 67 12.43 -10.27 1.96
C LYS A 67 11.31 -9.56 1.23
N VAL A 68 10.23 -10.28 0.96
CA VAL A 68 8.97 -9.72 0.48
C VAL A 68 7.92 -9.86 1.57
N ILE A 69 7.17 -8.77 1.79
CA ILE A 69 6.10 -8.65 2.77
C ILE A 69 4.79 -8.50 1.98
N TYR A 70 4.13 -9.63 1.75
CA TYR A 70 2.83 -9.71 1.09
C TYR A 70 2.02 -10.86 1.70
N PRO A 71 0.71 -10.70 1.99
CA PRO A 71 -0.03 -11.70 2.76
C PRO A 71 -0.02 -13.10 2.15
N GLU A 72 0.00 -13.20 0.80
CA GLU A 72 0.09 -14.48 0.09
C GLU A 72 1.38 -15.26 0.41
N LEU A 73 2.48 -14.55 0.65
CA LEU A 73 3.81 -15.14 0.88
C LEU A 73 4.12 -15.35 2.37
N GLN A 74 3.19 -14.98 3.26
CA GLN A 74 3.36 -15.19 4.70
C GLN A 74 3.20 -16.66 5.08
N SER A 75 3.63 -16.99 6.30
CA SER A 75 3.51 -18.33 6.90
C SER A 75 2.87 -18.29 8.28
N GLY A 76 2.41 -19.43 8.79
CA GLY A 76 1.84 -19.57 10.13
C GLY A 76 0.51 -18.83 10.33
N ASN A 77 0.32 -18.25 11.52
CA ASN A 77 -0.96 -17.63 11.90
C ASN A 77 -1.35 -16.44 11.01
N SER A 78 -0.37 -15.68 10.51
CA SER A 78 -0.66 -14.53 9.65
C SER A 78 -1.24 -14.96 8.31
N LYS A 79 -0.70 -16.02 7.70
CA LYS A 79 -1.25 -16.63 6.49
C LYS A 79 -2.65 -17.21 6.73
N ALA A 80 -2.83 -17.96 7.82
CA ALA A 80 -4.13 -18.51 8.17
C ALA A 80 -5.20 -17.42 8.37
N SER A 81 -4.82 -16.29 8.97
CA SER A 81 -5.72 -15.14 9.13
C SER A 81 -6.02 -14.46 7.78
N ALA A 82 -5.01 -14.26 6.93
CA ALA A 82 -5.20 -13.70 5.60
C ALA A 82 -6.18 -14.56 4.77
N ASP A 83 -5.96 -15.88 4.73
CA ASP A 83 -6.79 -16.81 3.95
C ASP A 83 -8.22 -16.90 4.45
N LYS A 84 -8.41 -16.73 5.77
CA LYS A 84 -9.73 -16.72 6.39
C LYS A 84 -10.54 -15.48 6.04
N HIS A 85 -9.90 -14.31 5.98
CA HIS A 85 -10.62 -13.02 5.92
C HIS A 85 -10.54 -12.32 4.56
N LEU A 86 -9.54 -12.61 3.75
CA LEU A 86 -9.31 -11.97 2.45
C LEU A 86 -9.84 -12.88 1.35
N HIS A 87 -10.89 -12.41 0.66
CA HIS A 87 -11.51 -13.13 -0.45
C HIS A 87 -11.39 -12.28 -1.73
N GLY A 88 -11.03 -12.91 -2.85
CA GLY A 88 -10.80 -12.21 -4.12
C GLY A 88 -9.41 -11.57 -4.26
N GLY A 89 -8.44 -12.02 -3.44
CA GLY A 89 -7.04 -11.61 -3.48
C GLY A 89 -6.54 -11.00 -2.17
N TYR A 90 -5.24 -10.67 -2.10
CA TYR A 90 -4.57 -10.24 -0.86
C TYR A 90 -4.30 -8.72 -0.80
N GLY A 91 -4.98 -7.95 -1.64
CA GLY A 91 -4.82 -6.50 -1.75
C GLY A 91 -3.68 -6.07 -2.68
N GLY A 92 -3.60 -4.76 -2.93
CA GLY A 92 -2.65 -4.14 -3.85
C GLY A 92 -1.35 -3.61 -3.22
N LEU A 93 -1.11 -3.87 -1.93
CA LEU A 93 0.07 -3.36 -1.22
C LEU A 93 1.15 -4.44 -1.12
N VAL A 94 2.34 -4.14 -1.62
CA VAL A 94 3.51 -5.03 -1.55
C VAL A 94 4.65 -4.28 -0.85
N GLY A 95 5.17 -4.85 0.24
CA GLY A 95 6.38 -4.36 0.87
C GLY A 95 7.56 -5.26 0.54
N PHE A 96 8.77 -4.73 0.50
CA PHE A 96 9.98 -5.55 0.38
C PHE A 96 11.22 -4.84 0.97
N GLU A 97 12.24 -5.63 1.28
CA GLU A 97 13.51 -5.17 1.83
C GLU A 97 14.64 -5.43 0.82
N LEU A 98 15.41 -4.39 0.50
CA LEU A 98 16.54 -4.45 -0.44
C LEU A 98 17.84 -4.89 0.23
N SER A 99 18.66 -5.67 -0.49
CA SER A 99 19.96 -6.11 0.02
C SER A 99 20.94 -4.97 0.28
N GLY A 100 20.93 -3.93 -0.56
CA GLY A 100 21.88 -2.81 -0.52
C GLY A 100 21.57 -1.66 0.46
N GLY A 101 20.62 -1.83 1.38
CA GLY A 101 20.38 -0.83 2.44
C GLY A 101 19.74 0.48 1.95
N LEU A 102 19.95 1.55 2.71
CA LEU A 102 19.40 2.88 2.46
C LEU A 102 19.70 3.43 1.06
N GLN A 103 20.94 3.27 0.60
CA GLN A 103 21.37 3.82 -0.69
C GLN A 103 20.70 3.10 -1.86
N ALA A 104 20.60 1.77 -1.80
CA ALA A 104 19.86 1.01 -2.80
C ALA A 104 18.37 1.39 -2.82
N GLY A 105 17.76 1.63 -1.65
CA GLY A 105 16.38 2.12 -1.54
C GLY A 105 16.17 3.47 -2.23
N LYS A 106 17.09 4.44 -2.03
CA LYS A 106 17.05 5.73 -2.73
C LYS A 106 17.20 5.57 -4.25
N ASN A 107 18.25 4.87 -4.66
CA ASN A 107 18.54 4.65 -6.08
C ASN A 107 17.40 3.92 -6.79
N PHE A 108 16.77 2.95 -6.13
CA PHE A 108 15.60 2.25 -6.64
C PHE A 108 14.45 3.21 -6.90
N ILE A 109 14.08 4.05 -5.92
CA ILE A 109 12.99 5.01 -6.07
C ILE A 109 13.29 6.04 -7.17
N ASP A 110 14.52 6.56 -7.23
CA ASP A 110 14.92 7.54 -8.24
C ASP A 110 15.00 6.95 -9.66
N ALA A 111 15.12 5.62 -9.76
CA ALA A 111 15.23 4.90 -11.02
C ALA A 111 13.88 4.48 -11.63
N LEU A 112 12.77 4.59 -10.88
CA LEU A 112 11.43 4.25 -11.37
C LEU A 112 10.94 5.28 -12.39
N GLU A 113 10.44 4.80 -13.53
CA GLU A 113 9.93 5.65 -14.61
C GLU A 113 8.41 5.56 -14.74
N LEU A 114 7.80 4.44 -14.30
CA LEU A 114 6.35 4.23 -14.31
C LEU A 114 5.71 4.54 -12.95
N PHE A 115 6.34 4.09 -11.86
CA PHE A 115 5.81 4.30 -10.51
C PHE A 115 5.94 5.76 -10.06
N TYR A 116 4.86 6.31 -9.50
CA TYR A 116 4.93 7.64 -8.88
C TYR A 116 5.52 7.56 -7.47
N HIS A 117 6.51 8.40 -7.19
CA HIS A 117 7.08 8.54 -5.86
C HIS A 117 6.19 9.44 -4.97
N VAL A 118 5.20 8.83 -4.30
CA VAL A 118 4.21 9.54 -3.48
C VAL A 118 3.75 8.71 -2.28
N ALA A 119 3.25 9.37 -1.23
CA ALA A 119 2.88 8.72 0.03
C ALA A 119 1.46 8.10 0.04
N ASN A 120 0.61 8.44 -0.93
CA ASN A 120 -0.74 7.88 -1.03
C ASN A 120 -0.74 6.40 -1.45
N ILE A 121 -1.91 5.78 -1.40
CA ILE A 121 -2.15 4.36 -1.72
C ILE A 121 -3.51 4.21 -2.41
N GLY A 122 -3.70 3.10 -3.13
CA GLY A 122 -5.01 2.73 -3.70
C GLY A 122 -5.46 3.58 -4.89
N ASP A 123 -4.55 4.30 -5.53
CA ASP A 123 -4.78 4.90 -6.83
C ASP A 123 -4.79 3.80 -7.91
N SER A 124 -5.45 4.09 -9.03
CA SER A 124 -5.32 3.33 -10.28
C SER A 124 -3.87 3.22 -10.77
N ARG A 125 -3.04 4.22 -10.46
CA ARG A 125 -1.61 4.26 -10.81
C ARG A 125 -0.77 3.54 -9.76
N SER A 126 0.31 2.93 -10.22
CA SER A 126 1.33 2.31 -9.39
C SER A 126 2.16 3.38 -8.67
N LEU A 127 2.29 3.23 -7.35
CA LEU A 127 2.96 4.19 -6.47
C LEU A 127 4.04 3.48 -5.66
N ALA A 128 5.17 4.15 -5.44
CA ALA A 128 6.26 3.63 -4.64
C ALA A 128 6.68 4.66 -3.59
N ILE A 129 7.13 4.19 -2.44
CA ILE A 129 7.74 5.04 -1.44
C ILE A 129 8.79 4.29 -0.65
N HIS A 130 9.86 4.98 -0.29
CA HIS A 130 10.89 4.53 0.63
C HIS A 130 10.76 5.29 1.96
N PRO A 131 10.08 4.73 2.99
CA PRO A 131 9.69 5.48 4.17
C PRO A 131 10.86 6.07 4.97
N ALA A 132 12.00 5.35 5.05
CA ALA A 132 13.17 5.78 5.81
C ALA A 132 13.74 7.14 5.34
N THR A 133 13.64 7.45 4.04
CA THR A 133 14.17 8.70 3.47
C THR A 133 13.09 9.73 3.15
N THR A 134 11.83 9.42 3.45
CA THR A 134 10.69 10.30 3.14
C THR A 134 9.81 10.53 4.36
N THR A 135 8.77 9.73 4.54
CA THR A 135 7.72 9.89 5.55
C THR A 135 8.23 9.81 6.98
N HIS A 136 9.32 9.09 7.22
CA HIS A 136 9.91 8.92 8.55
C HIS A 136 11.27 9.62 8.68
N SER A 137 11.63 10.48 7.72
CA SER A 137 12.94 11.16 7.68
C SER A 137 13.19 12.11 8.87
N GLN A 138 12.14 12.49 9.61
CA GLN A 138 12.25 13.30 10.82
C GLN A 138 12.61 12.51 12.09
N LEU A 139 12.55 11.17 12.03
CA LEU A 139 12.90 10.29 13.14
C LEU A 139 14.39 9.91 13.07
N SER A 140 15.01 9.69 14.23
CA SER A 140 16.33 9.05 14.28
C SER A 140 16.26 7.60 13.78
N ALA A 141 17.38 7.03 13.34
CA ALA A 141 17.43 5.64 12.86
C ALA A 141 16.94 4.63 13.91
N GLU A 142 17.21 4.89 15.20
CA GLU A 142 16.72 4.05 16.31
C GLU A 142 15.19 4.13 16.45
N GLU A 143 14.61 5.31 16.26
CA GLU A 143 13.16 5.51 16.28
C GLU A 143 12.48 4.89 15.05
N GLN A 144 13.08 5.03 13.86
CA GLN A 144 12.58 4.36 12.64
C GLN A 144 12.51 2.85 12.84
N PHE A 145 13.57 2.25 13.37
CA PHE A 145 13.61 0.82 13.65
C PHE A 145 12.52 0.39 14.65
N LYS A 146 12.28 1.18 15.70
CA LYS A 146 11.20 0.93 16.68
C LYS A 146 9.80 0.99 16.04
N THR A 147 9.62 1.77 14.98
CA THR A 147 8.36 1.81 14.21
C THR A 147 8.21 0.66 13.21
N GLY A 148 9.21 -0.21 13.09
CA GLY A 148 9.25 -1.30 12.12
C GLY A 148 9.63 -0.85 10.71
N VAL A 149 10.18 0.36 10.56
CA VAL A 149 10.72 0.86 9.30
C VAL A 149 12.21 0.60 9.29
N SER A 150 12.63 -0.40 8.52
CA SER A 150 14.04 -0.61 8.22
C SER A 150 14.51 0.34 7.11
N GLU A 151 15.80 0.64 7.11
CA GLU A 151 16.42 1.53 6.12
C GLU A 151 16.39 0.97 4.70
N ASP A 152 16.10 -0.32 4.52
CA ASP A 152 16.02 -1.01 3.24
C ASP A 152 14.57 -1.28 2.78
N TYR A 153 13.58 -0.81 3.54
CA TYR A 153 12.17 -1.10 3.26
C TYR A 153 11.58 -0.17 2.20
N VAL A 154 11.00 -0.77 1.16
CA VAL A 154 10.22 -0.09 0.13
C VAL A 154 8.78 -0.60 0.17
N ARG A 155 7.82 0.33 0.01
CA ARG A 155 6.39 0.01 -0.11
C ARG A 155 5.90 0.39 -1.51
N LEU A 156 5.28 -0.58 -2.17
CA LEU A 156 4.56 -0.41 -3.42
C LEU A 156 3.06 -0.46 -3.18
N SER A 157 2.34 0.49 -3.77
CA SER A 157 0.89 0.42 -4.01
C SER A 157 0.71 0.11 -5.49
N ILE A 158 0.45 -1.15 -5.81
CA ILE A 158 0.37 -1.65 -7.18
C ILE A 158 -0.93 -1.17 -7.82
N GLY A 159 -0.82 -0.54 -8.98
CA GLY A 159 -1.92 -0.02 -9.77
C GLY A 159 -2.58 -1.08 -10.65
N ILE A 160 -3.26 -0.60 -11.70
CA ILE A 160 -3.99 -1.44 -12.67
C ILE A 160 -3.36 -1.40 -14.07
N GLU A 161 -2.13 -0.92 -14.20
CA GLU A 161 -1.37 -0.98 -15.45
C GLU A 161 -1.15 -2.42 -15.92
N HIS A 162 -0.68 -2.58 -17.17
CA HIS A 162 -0.32 -3.89 -17.67
C HIS A 162 0.84 -4.47 -16.85
N ILE A 163 0.71 -5.72 -16.42
CA ILE A 163 1.68 -6.33 -15.52
C ILE A 163 3.10 -6.32 -16.11
N ASP A 164 3.24 -6.51 -17.42
CA ASP A 164 4.56 -6.55 -18.06
C ASP A 164 5.28 -5.20 -17.96
N ASP A 165 4.56 -4.08 -18.02
CA ASP A 165 5.14 -2.75 -17.89
C ASP A 165 5.58 -2.50 -16.44
N ILE A 166 4.77 -2.94 -15.47
CA ILE A 166 5.10 -2.88 -14.04
C ILE A 166 6.38 -3.68 -13.76
N LEU A 167 6.45 -4.92 -14.24
CA LEU A 167 7.62 -5.78 -14.03
C LEU A 167 8.86 -5.25 -14.76
N ALA A 168 8.69 -4.68 -15.96
CA ALA A 168 9.79 -4.07 -16.70
C ALA A 168 10.37 -2.85 -15.96
N ASP A 169 9.53 -1.97 -15.42
CA ASP A 169 9.98 -0.81 -14.64
C ASP A 169 10.70 -1.25 -13.36
N LEU A 170 10.13 -2.22 -12.63
CA LEU A 170 10.76 -2.79 -11.44
C LEU A 170 12.11 -3.44 -11.76
N THR A 171 12.22 -4.17 -12.87
CA THR A 171 13.48 -4.79 -13.31
C THR A 171 14.56 -3.72 -13.52
N LYS A 172 14.26 -2.69 -14.31
CA LYS A 172 15.20 -1.59 -14.56
C LYS A 172 15.64 -0.88 -13.28
N ALA A 173 14.70 -0.62 -12.38
CA ALA A 173 14.98 0.06 -11.12
C ALA A 173 15.84 -0.79 -10.19
N LEU A 174 15.58 -2.10 -10.12
CA LEU A 174 16.38 -3.04 -9.34
C LEU A 174 17.81 -3.15 -9.90
N ASP A 175 17.97 -3.27 -11.21
CA ASP A 175 19.30 -3.35 -11.85
C ASP A 175 20.13 -2.08 -11.57
N LYS A 176 19.53 -0.88 -11.69
CA LYS A 176 20.19 0.38 -11.37
C LYS A 176 20.54 0.51 -9.88
N SER A 177 19.73 -0.06 -9.00
CA SER A 177 19.97 -0.01 -7.55
C SER A 177 21.20 -0.81 -7.09
N GLU A 178 21.64 -1.80 -7.88
CA GLU A 178 22.82 -2.64 -7.61
C GLU A 178 24.15 -1.99 -8.03
N ILE A 179 24.14 -0.98 -8.90
CA ILE A 179 25.32 -0.53 -9.66
C ILE A 179 26.00 0.72 -9.05
N SER A 180 25.56 1.22 -7.89
CA SER A 180 26.11 2.45 -7.28
C SER A 180 26.88 2.21 -5.98
#